data_AF-I4FMH1-F1
#
_entry.id   AF-I4FMH1-F1
#
_cell.length_a   1.000
_cell.length_b   1.000
_cell.length_c   1.000
_cell.angle_alpha   90.00
_cell.angle_beta   90.00
_cell.angle_gamma   90.00
#
_symmetry.space_group_name_H-M   'P 1'
#
loop_
_entity.id
_entity.type
_entity.pdbx_description
1 polymer ?
#
loop_
_entity_poly.entity_id
_entity_poly.type
_entity_poly.pdbx_seq_one_letter_code
_entity_poly.pdbx_strand_id
1 'polypeptide(L)'
;MSNFEELKASLPRRWLDYYQNNQAWIKCLMNSRGSWRKTPDGGKRPNSDIIIGAMTVLESQLSVWMYPFCQLNSDGDKLLEVLGLNFDPEKKQLEKKERELSNSLYPTEDPVLQKIRQELQRENLNKPS
;
A
#
# COMPACT_ATOMS: atom_id res chain seq x y z
N MET A 1 5.88 20.43 10.59
CA MET A 1 6.72 19.23 10.82
C MET A 1 5.81 18.04 10.62
N SER A 2 6.15 17.13 9.72
CA SER A 2 5.36 15.90 9.56
C SER A 2 5.62 14.99 10.75
N ASN A 3 4.56 14.56 11.43
CA ASN A 3 4.68 13.66 12.58
C ASN A 3 4.92 12.21 12.11
N PHE A 4 5.24 11.31 13.04
CA PHE A 4 5.53 9.91 12.68
C PHE A 4 4.36 9.21 11.96
N GLU A 5 3.11 9.56 12.27
CA GLU A 5 1.94 8.94 11.65
C GLU A 5 1.76 9.37 10.19
N GLU A 6 1.98 10.65 9.87
CA GLU A 6 1.98 11.13 8.49
C GLU A 6 3.10 10.48 7.66
N LEU A 7 4.31 10.40 8.24
CA LEU A 7 5.42 9.67 7.67
C LEU A 7 5.02 8.22 7.36
N LYS A 8 4.55 7.50 8.38
CA LYS A 8 4.12 6.09 8.31
C LYS A 8 3.03 5.87 7.25
N ALA A 9 2.04 6.77 7.16
CA ALA A 9 0.98 6.69 6.16
C ALA A 9 1.49 6.76 4.71
N SER A 10 2.64 7.42 4.48
CA SER A 10 3.23 7.54 3.14
C SER A 10 4.05 6.31 2.69
N LEU A 11 4.58 5.54 3.64
CA LEU A 11 5.57 4.48 3.37
C LEU A 11 5.04 3.35 2.46
N PRO A 12 3.82 2.81 2.65
CA PRO A 12 3.32 1.70 1.83
C PRO A 12 3.27 2.04 0.34
N ARG A 13 2.83 3.26 0.02
CA ARG A 13 2.76 3.74 -1.37
C ARG A 13 4.16 3.82 -1.99
N ARG A 14 5.10 4.44 -1.27
CA ARG A 14 6.50 4.59 -1.72
C ARG A 14 7.18 3.24 -1.92
N TRP A 15 6.98 2.30 -1.00
CA TRP A 15 7.50 0.93 -1.14
C TRP A 15 6.93 0.23 -2.36
N LEU A 16 5.61 0.34 -2.58
CA LEU A 16 4.94 -0.27 -3.72
C LEU A 16 5.48 0.26 -5.06
N ASP A 17 5.63 1.58 -5.17
CA ASP A 17 6.18 2.26 -6.36
C ASP A 17 7.64 1.84 -6.59
N TYR A 18 8.46 1.80 -5.53
CA TYR A 18 9.84 1.35 -5.63
C TYR A 18 9.94 -0.12 -6.07
N TYR A 19 9.18 -1.01 -5.43
CA TYR A 19 9.19 -2.42 -5.77
C TYR A 19 8.77 -2.65 -7.22
N GLN A 20 7.76 -1.93 -7.72
CA GLN A 20 7.34 -2.00 -9.12
C GLN A 20 8.49 -1.69 -10.09
N ASN A 21 9.24 -0.62 -9.83
CA ASN A 21 10.34 -0.19 -10.68
C ASN A 21 11.59 -1.08 -10.58
N ASN A 22 11.69 -1.86 -9.50
CA ASN A 22 12.89 -2.62 -9.14
C ASN A 22 12.66 -4.14 -9.05
N GLN A 23 11.46 -4.60 -9.43
CA GLN A 23 10.99 -5.96 -9.17
C GLN A 23 11.94 -7.02 -9.72
N ALA A 24 12.51 -6.80 -10.91
CA ALA A 24 13.32 -7.79 -11.60
C ALA A 24 14.56 -8.20 -10.79
N TRP A 25 15.36 -7.24 -10.31
CA TRP A 25 16.56 -7.55 -9.54
C TRP A 25 16.22 -8.01 -8.13
N ILE A 26 15.18 -7.47 -7.50
CA ILE A 26 14.72 -7.90 -6.19
C ILE A 26 14.33 -9.39 -6.25
N LYS A 27 13.56 -9.79 -7.26
CA LYS A 27 13.20 -11.20 -7.48
C LYS A 27 14.43 -12.08 -7.67
N CYS A 28 15.35 -11.67 -8.54
CA CYS A 28 16.59 -12.40 -8.79
C CYS A 28 17.38 -12.62 -7.48
N LEU A 29 17.57 -11.56 -6.69
CA LEU A 29 18.29 -11.62 -5.43
C LEU A 29 17.57 -12.48 -4.38
N MET A 30 16.27 -12.30 -4.20
CA MET A 30 15.50 -13.05 -3.21
C MET A 30 15.40 -14.54 -3.56
N ASN A 31 15.24 -14.88 -4.84
CA ASN A 31 15.21 -16.27 -5.31
C ASN A 31 16.56 -16.95 -5.12
N SER A 32 17.66 -16.30 -5.52
CA SER A 32 19.01 -16.89 -5.40
C SER A 32 19.44 -17.11 -3.95
N ARG A 33 18.96 -16.27 -3.01
CA ARG A 33 19.31 -16.35 -1.58
C ARG A 33 18.23 -16.97 -0.70
N GLY A 34 17.12 -17.46 -1.26
CA GLY A 34 15.99 -17.97 -0.49
C GLY A 34 15.44 -16.97 0.54
N SER A 35 15.58 -15.66 0.28
CA SER A 35 15.38 -14.59 1.27
C SER A 35 13.97 -14.00 1.27
N TRP A 36 12.99 -14.74 0.75
CA TRP A 36 11.57 -14.38 0.84
C TRP A 36 11.04 -14.61 2.27
N ARG A 37 10.22 -13.67 2.75
CA ARG A 37 9.52 -13.78 4.04
C ARG A 37 8.02 -13.87 3.79
N LYS A 38 7.33 -14.74 4.54
CA LYS A 38 5.87 -14.83 4.51
C LYS A 38 5.26 -13.57 5.12
N THR A 39 4.16 -13.12 4.57
CA THR A 39 3.39 -11.96 5.07
C THR A 39 2.05 -12.42 5.66
N PRO A 40 1.44 -11.63 6.57
CA PRO A 40 0.18 -11.99 7.24
C PRO A 40 -1.00 -12.20 6.27
N ASP A 41 -0.97 -11.55 5.11
CA ASP A 41 -1.94 -11.70 4.02
C ASP A 41 -1.73 -13.00 3.19
N GLY A 42 -0.92 -13.94 3.69
CA GLY A 42 -0.62 -15.21 3.02
C GLY A 42 0.21 -15.05 1.75
N GLY A 43 0.88 -13.91 1.56
CA GLY A 43 1.79 -13.65 0.45
C GLY A 43 3.26 -13.77 0.85
N LYS A 44 4.11 -13.08 0.10
CA LYS A 44 5.53 -12.95 0.42
C LYS A 44 6.09 -11.57 0.13
N ARG A 45 7.16 -11.22 0.82
CA ARG A 45 7.95 -10.01 0.58
C ARG A 45 9.46 -10.31 0.64
N PRO A 46 10.32 -9.41 0.13
CA PRO A 46 11.76 -9.47 0.38
C PRO A 46 12.10 -9.45 1.88
N ASN A 47 13.32 -9.84 2.23
CA ASN A 47 13.80 -9.69 3.62
C ASN A 47 13.76 -8.22 4.07
N SER A 48 13.70 -8.03 5.39
CA SER A 48 13.55 -6.72 6.01
C SER A 48 14.58 -5.70 5.56
N ASP A 49 15.83 -6.12 5.39
CA ASP A 49 16.96 -5.21 5.16
C ASP A 49 16.87 -4.52 3.80
N ILE A 50 16.33 -5.21 2.78
CA ILE A 50 16.08 -4.62 1.46
C ILE A 50 15.03 -3.53 1.55
N ILE A 51 13.96 -3.78 2.30
CA ILE A 51 12.84 -2.83 2.44
C ILE A 51 13.29 -1.62 3.27
N ILE A 52 13.95 -1.85 4.41
CA ILE A 52 14.48 -0.79 5.28
C ILE A 52 15.51 0.06 4.53
N GLY A 53 16.46 -0.58 3.83
CA GLY A 53 17.48 0.13 3.05
C GLY A 53 16.87 0.99 1.95
N ALA A 54 15.89 0.47 1.20
CA ALA A 54 15.20 1.25 0.18
C ALA A 54 14.40 2.41 0.79
N MET A 55 13.65 2.16 1.87
CA MET A 55 12.76 3.16 2.45
C MET A 55 13.49 4.31 3.13
N THR A 56 14.66 4.06 3.74
CA THR A 56 15.47 5.13 4.35
C THR A 56 16.08 6.08 3.32
N VAL A 57 16.28 5.62 2.07
CA VAL A 57 16.71 6.47 0.95
C VAL A 57 15.54 7.26 0.38
N LEU A 58 14.37 6.62 0.20
CA LEU A 58 13.18 7.25 -0.39
C LEU A 58 12.49 8.26 0.53
N GLU A 59 12.66 8.09 1.84
CA GLU A 59 12.05 8.91 2.87
C GLU A 59 13.07 9.18 3.97
N SER A 60 13.86 10.24 3.79
CA SER A 60 15.00 10.55 4.64
C SER A 60 14.61 10.76 6.10
N GLN A 61 13.38 11.22 6.38
CA GLN A 61 12.89 11.36 7.75
C GLN A 61 12.80 10.01 8.48
N LEU A 62 12.57 8.90 7.77
CA LEU A 62 12.56 7.57 8.35
C LEU A 62 13.92 7.20 8.96
N SER A 63 15.02 7.63 8.35
CA SER A 63 16.38 7.32 8.85
C SER A 63 16.62 7.82 10.29
N VAL A 64 16.02 8.95 10.67
CA VAL A 64 16.09 9.51 12.03
C VAL A 64 15.40 8.59 13.04
N TRP A 65 14.30 7.93 12.63
CA TRP A 65 13.56 6.99 13.47
C TRP A 65 14.18 5.58 13.52
N MET A 66 14.94 5.20 12.50
CA MET A 66 15.56 3.87 12.44
C MET A 66 16.57 3.63 13.57
N TYR A 67 17.36 4.64 13.93
CA TYR A 67 18.35 4.50 15.01
C TYR A 67 17.73 4.11 16.36
N PRO A 68 16.76 4.86 16.92
CA PRO A 68 16.13 4.48 18.18
C PRO A 68 15.35 3.16 18.07
N PHE A 69 14.70 2.87 16.93
CA PHE A 69 14.00 1.59 16.76
C PHE A 69 14.96 0.40 16.82
N CYS A 70 16.11 0.47 16.15
CA CYS A 70 17.13 -0.58 16.21
C CYS A 70 17.70 -0.79 17.62
N GLN A 71 17.80 0.27 18.45
CA GLN A 71 18.24 0.15 19.84
C GLN A 71 17.19 -0.52 20.73
N LEU A 72 15.90 -0.26 20.49
CA LEU A 72 14.81 -0.85 21.25
C LEU A 72 14.53 -2.29 20.83
N ASN A 73 14.58 -2.57 19.53
CA ASN A 73 14.35 -3.89 18.97
C ASN A 73 14.96 -3.99 17.56
N SER A 74 15.95 -4.87 17.39
CA SER A 74 16.63 -5.08 16.11
C SER A 74 15.93 -6.08 15.18
N ASP A 75 14.75 -6.58 15.54
CA ASP A 75 13.95 -7.47 14.68
C ASP A 75 13.33 -6.68 13.52
N GLY A 76 13.96 -6.77 12.35
CA GLY A 76 13.54 -6.09 11.14
C GLY A 76 12.11 -6.44 10.70
N ASP A 77 11.62 -7.65 10.97
CA ASP A 77 10.26 -8.03 10.59
C ASP A 77 9.22 -7.32 11.46
N LYS A 78 9.48 -7.22 12.76
CA LYS A 78 8.64 -6.41 13.68
C LYS A 78 8.69 -4.93 13.35
N LEU A 79 9.84 -4.41 12.94
CA LEU A 79 9.93 -3.03 12.45
C LEU A 79 9.03 -2.81 11.23
N LEU A 80 9.06 -3.70 10.25
CA LEU A 80 8.19 -3.57 9.07
C LEU A 80 6.70 -3.67 9.43
N GLU A 81 6.33 -4.44 10.45
CA GLU A 81 4.97 -4.46 10.97
C GLU A 81 4.55 -3.09 11.53
N VAL A 82 5.39 -2.49 12.39
CA VAL A 82 5.14 -1.15 12.95
C VAL A 82 5.05 -0.07 11.87
N LEU A 83 5.88 -0.17 10.83
CA LEU A 83 5.91 0.76 9.69
C LEU A 83 4.81 0.52 8.66
N GLY A 84 3.99 -0.52 8.80
CA GLY A 84 2.94 -0.85 7.83
C GLY A 84 3.47 -1.39 6.49
N LEU A 85 4.68 -1.95 6.48
CA LEU A 85 5.40 -2.46 5.30
C LEU A 85 5.40 -3.99 5.21
N ASN A 86 4.76 -4.68 6.16
CA ASN A 86 4.69 -6.15 6.20
C ASN A 86 3.54 -6.70 5.33
N PHE A 87 3.59 -6.45 4.02
CA PHE A 87 2.59 -6.91 3.04
C PHE A 87 3.25 -7.45 1.77
N ASP A 88 2.51 -8.24 0.98
CA ASP A 88 2.96 -8.70 -0.33
C ASP A 88 2.79 -7.59 -1.39
N PRO A 89 3.88 -7.06 -1.96
CA PRO A 89 3.79 -5.98 -2.92
C PRO A 89 3.12 -6.41 -4.23
N GLU A 90 3.21 -7.68 -4.64
CA GLU A 90 2.55 -8.17 -5.86
C GLU A 90 1.04 -8.27 -5.67
N LYS A 91 0.59 -8.77 -4.51
CA LYS A 91 -0.84 -8.78 -4.17
C LYS A 91 -1.40 -7.36 -4.14
N LYS A 92 -0.70 -6.42 -3.50
CA LYS A 92 -1.12 -5.01 -3.47
C LYS A 92 -1.19 -4.37 -4.85
N GLN A 93 -0.26 -4.71 -5.76
CA GLN A 93 -0.32 -4.24 -7.14
C GLN A 93 -1.54 -4.82 -7.88
N LEU A 94 -1.86 -6.09 -7.66
CA LEU A 94 -3.03 -6.72 -8.27
C LEU A 94 -4.33 -6.07 -7.77
N GLU A 95 -4.48 -5.89 -6.44
CA GLU A 95 -5.62 -5.17 -5.84
C GLU A 95 -5.77 -3.74 -6.39
N LYS A 96 -4.65 -3.06 -6.68
CA LYS A 96 -4.67 -1.72 -7.28
C LYS A 96 -5.18 -1.77 -8.72
N LYS A 97 -4.68 -2.70 -9.53
CA LYS A 97 -5.13 -2.90 -10.92
C LYS A 97 -6.60 -3.32 -11.00
N GLU A 98 -7.05 -4.21 -10.13
CA GLU A 98 -8.45 -4.63 -10.06
C GLU A 98 -9.37 -3.46 -9.69
N ARG A 99 -8.96 -2.60 -8.75
CA ARG A 99 -9.70 -1.38 -8.43
C ARG A 99 -9.73 -0.39 -9.59
N GLU A 100 -8.61 -0.18 -10.28
CA GLU A 100 -8.54 0.68 -11.45
C GLU A 100 -9.42 0.16 -12.59
N LEU A 101 -9.41 -1.15 -12.82
CA LEU A 101 -10.25 -1.81 -13.81
C LEU A 101 -11.74 -1.73 -13.44
N SER A 102 -12.08 -1.99 -12.17
CA SER A 102 -13.45 -1.85 -11.67
C SER A 102 -13.96 -0.41 -11.82
N ASN A 103 -13.15 0.58 -11.44
CA ASN A 103 -13.48 2.00 -11.63
C ASN A 103 -13.61 2.39 -13.11
N SER A 104 -12.93 1.70 -14.02
CA SER A 104 -13.04 1.93 -15.46
C SER A 104 -14.27 1.26 -16.08
N LEU A 105 -14.67 0.05 -15.64
CA LEU A 105 -15.84 -0.66 -16.16
C LEU A 105 -17.14 -0.18 -15.52
N TYR A 106 -17.08 0.17 -14.24
CA TYR A 106 -18.18 0.69 -13.45
C TYR A 106 -17.71 1.97 -12.76
N PRO A 107 -17.52 3.07 -13.52
CA PRO A 107 -17.31 4.38 -12.90
C PRO A 107 -18.43 4.58 -11.89
N THR A 108 -18.03 4.84 -10.64
CA THR A 108 -18.92 5.00 -9.48
C THR A 108 -20.13 5.81 -9.92
N GLU A 109 -21.30 5.15 -10.02
CA GLU A 109 -22.54 5.57 -10.70
C GLU A 109 -22.41 6.86 -11.53
N ASP A 110 -22.46 6.73 -12.87
CA ASP A 110 -22.54 7.87 -13.82
C ASP A 110 -23.31 9.05 -13.18
N PRO A 111 -22.70 10.25 -13.07
CA PRO A 111 -23.34 11.42 -12.48
C PRO A 111 -24.75 11.68 -13.03
N VAL A 112 -25.00 11.29 -14.29
CA VAL A 112 -26.31 11.33 -14.93
C VAL A 112 -27.28 10.32 -14.30
N LEU A 113 -26.84 9.08 -14.06
CA LEU A 113 -27.66 8.05 -13.40
C LEU A 113 -27.97 8.41 -11.93
N GLN A 114 -27.02 9.01 -11.22
CA GLN A 114 -27.28 9.54 -9.87
C GLN A 114 -28.34 10.63 -9.89
N LYS A 115 -28.24 11.55 -10.86
CA LYS A 115 -29.20 12.64 -11.02
C LYS A 115 -30.60 12.13 -11.39
N ILE A 116 -30.69 11.18 -12.33
CA ILE A 116 -31.96 10.53 -12.71
C ILE A 116 -32.60 9.83 -11.50
N ARG A 117 -31.81 9.10 -10.69
CA ARG A 117 -32.33 8.46 -9.47
C ARG A 117 -32.86 9.49 -8.47
N GLN A 118 -32.13 10.61 -8.27
CA GLN A 118 -32.58 11.68 -7.38
C GLN A 118 -33.86 12.36 -7.89
N GLU A 119 -34.00 12.55 -9.20
CA GLU A 119 -35.21 13.10 -9.83
C GLU A 119 -36.40 12.13 -9.69
N LEU A 120 -36.21 10.83 -9.95
CA LEU A 120 -37.24 9.80 -9.76
C LEU A 120 -37.68 9.65 -8.30
N GLN A 121 -36.78 9.83 -7.33
CA GLN A 121 -37.13 9.85 -5.91
C GLN A 121 -37.93 11.09 -5.53
N ARG A 122 -37.59 12.26 -6.10
CA ARG A 122 -38.36 13.51 -5.90
C ARG A 122 -39.76 13.45 -6.51
N GLU A 123 -39.90 12.87 -7.70
CA GLU A 123 -41.21 12.74 -8.35
C GLU A 123 -42.14 11.76 -7.62
N ASN A 124 -41.60 10.67 -7.07
CA ASN A 124 -42.41 9.72 -6.29
C ASN A 124 -42.86 10.28 -4.92
N LEU A 125 -42.12 11.24 -4.36
CA LEU A 125 -42.52 11.96 -3.13
C LEU A 125 -43.60 13.03 -3.37
N ASN A 126 -43.75 13.49 -4.62
CA ASN A 126 -44.68 14.56 -5.00
C ASN A 126 -45.97 14.06 -5.66
N LYS A 127 -46.21 12.73 -5.74
CA LYS A 127 -47.49 12.21 -6.21
C LYS A 127 -48.57 12.44 -5.15
N PRO A 128 -49.65 13.18 -5.46
CA PRO A 128 -50.79 13.29 -4.55
C PRO A 128 -51.45 11.92 -4.41
N SER A 129 -51.79 11.57 -3.16
CA SER A 129 -52.43 10.31 -2.77
C SER A 129 -53.82 10.14 -3.38
#